data_AF-A0A3Q0JDY0-F1
#
_entry.id   AF-A0A3Q0JDY0-F1
#
_cell.length_a   1.000
_cell.length_b   1.000
_cell.length_c   1.000
_cell.angle_alpha   90.00
_cell.angle_beta   90.00
_cell.angle_gamma   90.00
#
_symmetry.space_group_name_H-M   'P 1'
#
loop_
_entity.id
_entity.type
_entity.pdbx_description
1 polymer ?
#
loop_
_entity_poly.entity_id
_entity_poly.type
_entity_poly.pdbx_seq_one_letter_code
_entity_poly.pdbx_strand_id
1 'polypeptide(L)'
;MTSSCGRGFTFSAKLERCDNFVTLVLDLRKIARRNPDQHIIIVLKNCEKLDRLSLCSLLRLQEYTKCTNITLVLITSVSPCNLHTDQVIPKIHFNQYSKGEGNFI
;
A
#
# COMPACT_ATOMS: atom_id res chain seq x y z
N MET A 1 -33.53 12.64 -1.51
CA MET A 1 -32.62 11.48 -1.69
C MET A 1 -31.20 12.04 -1.79
N THR A 2 -30.51 12.14 -0.67
CA THR A 2 -29.16 12.73 -0.60
C THR A 2 -28.12 11.61 -0.65
N SER A 3 -27.50 11.43 -1.81
CA SER A 3 -26.31 10.59 -1.97
C SER A 3 -25.13 11.28 -1.30
N SER A 4 -24.71 10.79 -0.15
CA SER A 4 -23.50 11.21 0.54
C SER A 4 -22.27 10.82 -0.27
N CYS A 5 -21.78 11.78 -1.05
CA CYS A 5 -20.48 11.74 -1.71
C CYS A 5 -19.38 11.53 -0.67
N GLY A 6 -18.47 10.59 -0.96
CA GLY A 6 -17.43 10.14 -0.04
C GLY A 6 -16.60 11.30 0.52
N ARG A 7 -16.46 11.34 1.85
CA ARG A 7 -15.53 12.25 2.53
C ARG A 7 -14.11 11.85 2.14
N GLY A 8 -13.55 12.56 1.16
CA GLY A 8 -12.10 12.62 0.98
C GLY A 8 -11.47 13.16 2.26
N PHE A 9 -10.56 12.40 2.85
CA PHE A 9 -9.76 12.84 3.98
C PHE A 9 -8.83 13.97 3.51
N THR A 10 -9.21 15.23 3.73
CA THR A 10 -8.26 16.35 3.68
C THR A 10 -7.57 16.45 5.04
N PHE A 11 -6.48 15.70 5.22
CA PHE A 11 -5.64 15.82 6.40
C PHE A 11 -4.85 17.14 6.30
N SER A 12 -5.40 18.22 6.87
CA SER A 12 -4.70 19.48 7.09
C SER A 12 -3.73 19.36 8.28
N ALA A 13 -2.80 18.40 8.21
CA ALA A 13 -1.57 18.53 8.97
C ALA A 13 -0.57 19.26 8.08
N LYS A 14 0.22 20.17 8.68
CA LYS A 14 1.47 20.61 8.06
C LYS A 14 2.14 19.38 7.45
N LEU A 15 2.35 19.41 6.14
CA LEU A 15 2.97 18.31 5.40
C LEU A 15 4.44 18.26 5.81
N GLU A 16 4.72 17.73 6.99
CA GLU A 16 6.08 17.48 7.43
C GLU A 16 6.64 16.40 6.52
N ARG A 17 7.70 16.76 5.78
CA ARG A 17 8.36 15.85 4.86
C ARG A 17 8.87 14.65 5.67
N CYS A 18 8.41 13.47 5.26
CA CYS A 18 8.90 12.23 5.82
C CYS A 18 10.06 11.72 4.97
N ASP A 19 11.26 12.23 5.25
CA ASP A 19 12.44 11.91 4.43
C ASP A 19 13.07 10.54 4.79
N ASN A 20 12.73 9.98 5.95
CA ASN A 20 13.31 8.73 6.45
C ASN A 20 12.26 7.63 6.65
N PHE A 21 12.67 6.37 6.45
CA PHE A 21 11.78 5.22 6.68
C PHE A 21 11.31 5.13 8.15
N VAL A 22 12.17 5.48 9.10
CA VAL A 22 11.83 5.44 10.53
C VAL A 22 10.72 6.43 10.87
N THR A 23 10.79 7.66 10.33
CA THR A 23 9.74 8.67 10.53
C THR A 23 8.42 8.19 9.93
N LEU A 24 8.45 7.52 8.77
CA LEU A 24 7.27 6.96 8.13
C LEU A 24 6.58 5.94 9.05
N VAL A 25 7.34 5.01 9.62
CA VAL A 25 6.82 4.00 10.54
C VAL A 25 6.20 4.65 11.78
N LEU A 26 6.86 5.66 12.35
CA LEU A 26 6.36 6.34 13.55
C LEU A 26 5.05 7.08 13.27
N ASP A 27 4.95 7.77 12.14
CA ASP A 27 3.76 8.54 11.81
C ASP A 27 2.59 7.64 11.40
N LEU A 28 2.85 6.58 10.63
CA LEU A 28 1.83 5.56 10.34
C LEU A 28 1.31 4.91 11.62
N ARG A 29 2.19 4.57 12.57
CA ARG A 29 1.78 4.03 13.86
C ARG A 29 0.89 5.02 14.64
N LYS A 30 1.23 6.31 14.64
CA LYS A 30 0.40 7.34 15.30
C LYS A 30 -0.99 7.42 14.66
N ILE A 31 -1.06 7.45 13.33
CA ILE A 31 -2.32 7.55 12.58
C ILE A 31 -3.18 6.30 12.81
N ALA A 32 -2.57 5.12 12.71
CA ALA A 32 -3.24 3.84 12.89
C ALA A 32 -3.79 3.65 14.30
N ARG A 33 -3.05 4.07 15.35
CA ARG A 33 -3.51 4.00 16.74
C ARG A 33 -4.61 5.00 17.08
N ARG A 34 -4.66 6.15 16.39
CA ARG A 34 -5.73 7.14 16.57
C ARG A 34 -7.06 6.66 15.97
N ASN A 35 -6.99 5.78 14.97
CA ASN A 35 -8.16 5.27 14.25
C ASN A 35 -8.11 3.74 14.18
N PRO A 36 -8.24 3.03 15.33
CA PRO A 36 -8.06 1.57 15.38
C PRO A 36 -9.10 0.83 14.52
N ASP A 37 -10.30 1.40 14.37
CA ASP A 37 -11.40 0.78 13.61
C ASP A 37 -11.28 1.02 12.09
N GLN A 38 -10.36 1.89 11.66
CA GLN A 38 -10.16 2.20 10.25
C GLN A 38 -8.95 1.42 9.70
N HIS A 39 -9.19 0.65 8.64
CA HIS A 39 -8.12 0.02 7.88
C HIS A 39 -7.43 1.03 6.95
N ILE A 40 -6.12 1.15 7.10
CA ILE A 40 -5.23 1.96 6.27
C ILE A 40 -4.65 1.06 5.19
N ILE A 41 -5.00 1.34 3.94
CA ILE A 41 -4.50 0.59 2.78
C ILE A 41 -3.48 1.46 2.05
N ILE A 42 -2.25 0.97 1.95
CA ILE A 42 -1.16 1.61 1.22
C ILE A 42 -0.97 0.83 -0.07
N VAL A 43 -1.15 1.49 -1.21
CA VAL A 43 -1.01 0.87 -2.53
C VAL A 43 0.26 1.38 -3.19
N LEU A 44 1.18 0.47 -3.50
CA LEU A 44 2.41 0.77 -4.24
C LEU A 44 2.31 0.21 -5.65
N LYS A 45 2.26 1.12 -6.62
CA LYS A 45 2.29 0.78 -8.04
C LYS A 45 3.73 0.76 -8.56
N ASN A 46 4.01 -0.17 -9.47
CA ASN A 46 5.32 -0.35 -10.11
C ASN A 46 6.42 -0.66 -9.08
N CYS A 47 6.12 -1.54 -8.11
CA CYS A 47 7.04 -1.85 -7.01
C CYS A 47 8.33 -2.56 -7.48
N GLU A 48 8.37 -3.06 -8.72
CA GLU A 48 9.58 -3.59 -9.35
C GLU A 48 10.70 -2.57 -9.54
N LYS A 49 10.39 -1.27 -9.43
CA LYS A 49 11.38 -0.20 -9.49
C LYS A 49 12.06 0.08 -8.14
N LEU A 50 11.54 -0.49 -7.05
CA LEU A 50 12.14 -0.33 -5.74
C LEU A 50 13.38 -1.22 -5.64
N ASP A 51 14.42 -0.71 -4.98
CA ASP A 51 15.54 -1.55 -4.60
C ASP A 51 15.08 -2.63 -3.60
N ARG A 52 15.84 -3.73 -3.53
CA ARG A 52 15.50 -4.88 -2.69
C ARG A 52 15.36 -4.52 -1.22
N LEU A 53 16.20 -3.61 -0.70
CA LEU A 53 16.17 -3.24 0.71
C LEU A 53 14.88 -2.49 1.03
N SER A 54 14.54 -1.49 0.21
CA SER A 54 13.30 -0.72 0.34
C SER A 54 12.07 -1.62 0.28
N LEU A 55 12.02 -2.55 -0.69
CA LEU A 55 10.90 -3.48 -0.82
C LEU A 55 10.75 -4.37 0.42
N CYS A 56 11.85 -4.99 0.89
CA CYS A 56 11.83 -5.82 2.09
C CYS A 56 11.41 -5.04 3.35
N SER A 57 11.87 -3.79 3.49
CA SER A 57 11.46 -2.93 4.60
C SER A 57 9.97 -2.60 4.55
N LEU A 58 9.42 -2.32 3.37
CA LEU A 58 7.99 -2.05 3.20
C LEU A 58 7.13 -3.29 3.48
N LEU A 59 7.57 -4.47 3.08
CA LEU A 59 6.85 -5.72 3.39
C LEU A 59 6.70 -5.98 4.89
N ARG A 60 7.69 -5.56 5.70
CA ARG A 60 7.66 -5.65 7.16
C ARG A 60 7.04 -4.45 7.85
N LEU A 61 6.41 -3.53 7.12
CA LEU A 61 5.84 -2.31 7.67
C LEU A 61 4.81 -2.58 8.78
N GLN A 62 4.02 -3.63 8.65
CA GLN A 62 3.04 -4.04 9.68
C GLN A 62 3.74 -4.48 10.97
N GLU A 63 4.85 -5.22 10.86
CA GLU A 63 5.68 -5.64 12.01
C GLU A 63 6.32 -4.43 12.68
N TYR A 64 6.86 -3.50 11.89
CA TYR A 64 7.49 -2.29 12.41
C TYR A 64 6.48 -1.37 13.09
N THR A 65 5.29 -1.20 12.53
CA THR A 65 4.26 -0.34 13.13
C THR A 65 3.60 -0.98 14.37
N LYS A 66 3.61 -2.32 14.47
CA LYS A 66 2.88 -3.09 15.49
C LYS A 66 1.37 -2.83 15.47
N CYS A 67 0.83 -2.53 14.28
CA CYS A 67 -0.56 -2.22 14.05
C CYS A 67 -1.14 -3.22 13.05
N THR A 68 -2.33 -3.76 13.30
CA THR A 68 -2.99 -4.75 12.43
C THR A 68 -3.90 -4.11 11.38
N ASN A 69 -4.26 -2.84 11.57
CA ASN A 69 -5.10 -2.07 10.67
C ASN A 69 -4.32 -1.38 9.54
N ILE A 70 -3.13 -1.89 9.19
CA ILE A 70 -2.33 -1.40 8.06
C ILE A 70 -2.12 -2.55 7.08
N THR A 71 -2.45 -2.32 5.81
CA THR A 71 -2.28 -3.30 4.74
C THR A 71 -1.51 -2.68 3.59
N LEU A 72 -0.45 -3.37 3.16
CA LEU A 72 0.34 -2.99 1.99
C LEU A 72 -0.11 -3.83 0.79
N VAL A 73 -0.50 -3.16 -0.30
CA VAL A 73 -0.83 -3.78 -1.56
C VAL A 73 0.24 -3.42 -2.59
N LEU A 74 0.88 -4.45 -3.14
CA LEU A 74 1.91 -4.30 -4.17
C LEU A 74 1.31 -4.61 -5.53
N ILE A 75 1.41 -3.66 -6.45
CA ILE A 75 1.01 -3.85 -7.84
C ILE A 75 2.27 -3.83 -8.69
N THR A 76 2.49 -4.93 -9.39
CA THR A 76 3.64 -5.09 -10.29
C THR A 76 3.22 -5.70 -11.62
N SER A 77 3.93 -5.32 -12.68
CA SER A 77 3.81 -5.94 -14.00
C SER A 77 4.77 -7.12 -14.20
N VAL A 78 5.72 -7.35 -13.28
CA VAL A 78 6.66 -8.48 -13.36
C VAL A 78 6.17 -9.65 -12.51
N SER A 79 6.63 -10.84 -12.86
CA SER A 79 6.33 -12.03 -12.06
C SER A 79 6.76 -11.83 -10.60
N PRO A 80 5.93 -12.20 -9.61
CA PRO A 80 6.31 -12.13 -8.20
C PRO A 80 7.58 -12.92 -7.83
N CYS A 81 7.99 -13.90 -8.65
CA CYS A 81 9.24 -14.63 -8.44
C CYS A 81 10.48 -13.77 -8.70
N ASN A 82 10.33 -12.68 -9.45
CA ASN A 82 11.40 -11.72 -9.71
C ASN A 82 11.48 -10.64 -8.63
N LEU A 83 10.48 -10.58 -7.74
CA LEU A 83 10.60 -9.81 -6.50
C LEU A 83 11.49 -10.66 -5.59
N HIS A 84 12.73 -10.22 -5.36
CA HIS A 84 13.73 -10.90 -4.51
C HIS A 84 13.36 -10.87 -3.02
N THR A 85 12.17 -11.38 -2.68
CA THR A 85 11.61 -11.47 -1.33
C THR A 85 11.48 -12.94 -0.93
N ASP A 86 12.00 -13.25 0.24
CA ASP A 86 11.89 -14.58 0.86
C ASP A 86 10.54 -14.75 1.59
N GLN A 87 9.70 -13.71 1.60
CA GLN A 87 8.44 -13.69 2.34
C GLN A 87 7.29 -14.25 1.48
N VAL A 88 6.52 -15.16 2.07
CA VAL A 88 5.32 -15.73 1.44
C VAL A 88 4.19 -14.70 1.53
N ILE A 89 3.91 -14.03 0.41
CA ILE A 89 2.86 -13.01 0.29
C ILE A 89 1.69 -13.60 -0.50
N PRO A 90 0.42 -13.41 -0.09
CA PRO A 90 -0.73 -13.75 -0.91
C PRO A 90 -0.70 -13.05 -2.27
N LYS A 91 -0.96 -13.79 -3.35
CA LYS A 91 -0.85 -13.30 -4.74
C LYS A 91 -2.21 -13.33 -5.41
N ILE A 92 -2.55 -12.24 -6.08
CA ILE A 92 -3.71 -12.15 -6.96
C ILE A 92 -3.18 -11.89 -8.36
N HIS A 93 -3.52 -12.76 -9.31
CA HIS A 93 -3.13 -12.61 -10.70
C HIS A 93 -4.26 -11.92 -11.47
N PHE A 94 -3.95 -10.81 -12.13
CA PHE A 94 -4.87 -10.16 -13.06
C PHE A 94 -4.56 -10.65 -14.46
N ASN A 95 -5.50 -11.35 -15.07
CA ASN A 95 -5.34 -11.86 -16.43
C ASN A 95 -5.32 -10.70 -17.44
N GLN A 96 -4.56 -10.87 -18.51
CA GLN A 96 -4.66 -9.96 -19.64
C GLN A 96 -6.02 -10.14 -20.33
N TYR A 97 -6.64 -9.02 -20.69
CA TYR A 97 -7.88 -9.03 -21.46
C TYR A 97 -7.67 -9.70 -22.81
N SER A 98 -8.65 -10.50 -23.24
CA SER A 98 -8.65 -11.14 -24.55
C SER A 98 -8.99 -10.13 -25.65
N LYS A 99 -8.57 -10.41 -26.90
CA LYS A 99 -9.04 -9.63 -28.06
C LYS A 99 -10.58 -9.69 -28.12
N GLY A 100 -11.24 -8.57 -27.84
CA GLY A 100 -12.70 -8.44 -27.84
C GLY A 100 -13.31 -7.95 -26.52
N GLU A 101 -12.57 -8.05 -25.41
CA GLU A 101 -13.06 -7.63 -24.07
C GLU A 101 -12.72 -6.17 -23.74
N GLY A 102 -11.97 -5.49 -24.62
CA GLY A 102 -11.52 -4.10 -24.44
C GLY A 102 -12.55 -3.03 -24.82
N ASN A 103 -13.76 -3.41 -25.25
CA ASN A 103 -14.81 -2.45 -25.62
C ASN A 103 -15.71 -2.15 -24.41
N PHE A 104 -15.17 -1.44 -23.43
CA PHE A 104 -15.96 -0.73 -22.44
C PHE A 104 -15.53 0.74 -22.44
N ILE A 105 -15.95 1.46 -23.50
CA ILE A 105 -16.07 2.93 -23.52
C ILE A 105 -17.38 3.26 -24.21
#